data_AF-A0A922SFH2-F1
#
_entry.id   AF-A0A922SFH2-F1
#
_cell.length_a   1.000
_cell.length_b   1.000
_cell.length_c   1.000
_cell.angle_alpha   90.00
_cell.angle_beta   90.00
_cell.angle_gamma   90.00
#
_symmetry.space_group_name_H-M   'P 1'
#
loop_
_entity.id
_entity.type
_entity.pdbx_description
1 polymer ?
#
loop_
_entity_poly.entity_id
_entity_poly.type
_entity_poly.pdbx_seq_one_letter_code
_entity_poly.pdbx_strand_id
1 'polypeptide(L)'
;MINNETYPVRALLDSGSQSSFVTDNLKRKLNLPVHNIEPLRVSGINNVAFSISERVTLGIESRNKNFSTMITCLVVPKVTGTLPNSPVNILELDLPPNIELADPYFYCPAEVDLLLGADIFWDLVGFKRITLGVGRPVLQESQLGWLKFWEIEELNLKINIGTPEERLCESHFQENVKRLSNGRFSVKMPLKEIPEEALGDSFYLAKKRFLSLENKLNKNPNLKEQYFNFIKEYRDL
;
A
#
# COMPACT_ATOMS: atom_id res chain seq x y z
N MET A 1 -13.75 18.48 19.76
CA MET A 1 -14.42 19.44 20.67
C MET A 1 -13.58 20.69 20.86
N ILE A 2 -14.16 21.87 20.69
CA ILE A 2 -13.59 23.17 21.13
C ILE A 2 -14.73 23.91 21.81
N ASN A 3 -14.51 24.46 23.00
CA ASN A 3 -15.55 25.13 23.81
C ASN A 3 -16.80 24.26 24.08
N ASN A 4 -16.65 22.94 24.21
CA ASN A 4 -17.74 21.94 24.32
C ASN A 4 -18.69 21.86 23.12
N GLU A 5 -18.32 22.42 21.96
CA GLU A 5 -19.07 22.26 20.73
C GLU A 5 -18.42 21.25 19.78
N THR A 6 -19.28 20.51 19.08
CA THR A 6 -18.94 19.48 18.11
C THR A 6 -19.24 19.98 16.71
N TYR A 7 -18.27 19.91 15.81
CA TYR A 7 -18.43 20.36 14.42
C TYR A 7 -18.33 19.16 13.48
N PRO A 8 -19.30 18.95 12.58
CA PRO A 8 -19.18 17.90 11.58
C PRO A 8 -18.04 18.25 10.62
N VAL A 9 -17.13 17.31 10.42
CA VAL A 9 -15.98 17.41 9.53
C VAL A 9 -15.93 16.20 8.61
N ARG A 10 -15.37 16.38 7.41
CA ARG A 10 -15.12 15.27 6.49
C ARG A 10 -13.66 14.83 6.60
N ALA A 11 -13.45 13.54 6.82
CA ALA A 11 -12.12 12.95 6.94
C ALA A 11 -11.90 11.89 5.85
N LEU A 12 -10.68 11.84 5.32
CA LEU A 12 -10.17 10.74 4.51
C LEU A 12 -9.34 9.82 5.41
N LEU A 13 -9.59 8.52 5.37
CA LEU A 13 -8.81 7.53 6.09
C LEU A 13 -7.80 6.88 5.13
N ASP A 14 -6.51 7.04 5.39
CA ASP A 14 -5.44 6.70 4.45
C ASP A 14 -4.24 6.04 5.14
N SER A 15 -4.13 4.72 5.01
CA SER A 15 -2.99 3.96 5.54
C SER A 15 -1.68 4.22 4.79
N GLY A 16 -1.73 4.83 3.60
CA GLY A 16 -0.55 5.21 2.81
C GLY A 16 0.13 6.48 3.31
N SER A 17 -0.55 7.25 4.17
CA SER A 17 0.02 8.42 4.83
C SER A 17 0.62 8.05 6.18
N GLN A 18 1.88 8.42 6.44
CA GLN A 18 2.53 8.16 7.73
C GLN A 18 1.96 9.00 8.89
N SER A 19 1.43 10.19 8.59
CA SER A 19 0.93 11.14 9.58
C SER A 19 -0.50 11.55 9.25
N SER A 20 -1.22 12.02 10.27
CA SER A 20 -2.49 12.73 10.08
C SER A 20 -2.29 14.21 9.71
N PHE A 21 -3.21 14.76 8.93
CA PHE A 21 -3.18 16.15 8.45
C PHE A 21 -4.52 16.84 8.66
N VAL A 22 -4.46 18.16 8.85
CA VAL A 22 -5.63 19.02 8.93
C VAL A 22 -5.50 20.18 7.95
N THR A 23 -6.62 20.57 7.34
CA THR A 23 -6.62 21.76 6.49
C THR A 23 -6.50 23.05 7.29
N ASP A 24 -5.79 24.03 6.72
CA ASP A 24 -5.72 25.39 7.24
C ASP A 24 -7.11 26.04 7.37
N ASN A 25 -8.05 25.67 6.47
CA ASN A 25 -9.44 26.09 6.55
C ASN A 25 -10.12 25.61 7.84
N LEU A 26 -10.02 24.31 8.18
CA LEU A 26 -10.60 23.79 9.41
C LEU A 26 -9.92 24.41 10.64
N LYS A 27 -8.58 24.54 10.62
CA LYS A 27 -7.81 25.24 11.66
C LYS A 27 -8.38 26.63 11.96
N ARG A 28 -8.57 27.45 10.93
CA ARG A 28 -9.13 28.81 11.08
C ARG A 28 -10.58 28.79 11.50
N LYS A 29 -11.42 27.96 10.88
CA LYS A 29 -12.86 27.85 11.16
C LYS A 29 -13.13 27.53 12.62
N LEU A 30 -12.31 26.66 13.19
CA LEU A 30 -12.44 26.20 14.57
C LEU A 30 -11.56 26.97 15.55
N ASN A 31 -10.75 27.92 15.07
CA ASN A 31 -9.77 28.65 15.88
C ASN A 31 -8.87 27.70 16.70
N LEU A 32 -8.34 26.65 16.06
CA LEU A 32 -7.54 25.61 16.70
C LEU A 32 -6.20 26.19 17.22
N PRO A 33 -5.79 25.86 18.46
CA PRO A 33 -4.46 26.22 18.97
C PRO A 33 -3.35 25.60 18.14
N VAL A 34 -2.40 26.43 17.71
CA VAL A 34 -1.30 26.02 16.84
C VAL A 34 0.00 25.90 17.63
N HIS A 35 0.75 24.84 17.35
CA HIS A 35 2.11 24.67 17.81
C HIS A 35 3.06 24.74 16.62
N ASN A 36 4.02 25.67 16.68
CA ASN A 36 5.10 25.73 15.70
C ASN A 36 6.08 24.58 15.92
N ILE A 37 6.56 24.01 14.83
CA ILE A 37 7.56 22.95 14.80
C ILE A 37 8.71 23.33 13.86
N GLU A 38 9.85 22.66 14.00
CA GLU A 38 10.89 22.73 12.99
C GLU A 38 10.33 22.30 11.62
N PRO A 39 10.72 22.97 10.52
CA PRO A 39 10.19 22.68 9.19
C PRO A 39 10.37 21.21 8.80
N LEU A 40 9.25 20.48 8.73
CA LEU A 40 9.19 19.09 8.35
C LEU A 40 8.91 18.97 6.85
N ARG A 41 9.76 18.24 6.12
CA ARG A 41 9.53 17.94 4.70
C ARG A 41 8.59 16.75 4.58
N VAL A 42 7.45 16.97 3.93
CA VAL A 42 6.49 15.93 3.58
C VAL A 42 6.49 15.79 2.06
N SER A 43 6.62 14.57 1.55
CA SER A 43 6.53 14.27 0.13
C SER A 43 5.45 13.24 -0.15
N GLY A 44 4.88 13.31 -1.35
CA GLY A 44 3.90 12.34 -1.84
C GLY A 44 4.30 11.81 -3.22
N ILE A 45 3.29 11.56 -4.05
CA ILE A 45 3.47 11.08 -5.43
C ILE A 45 4.39 12.04 -6.21
N ASN A 46 5.26 11.48 -7.06
CA ASN A 46 6.31 12.19 -7.80
C ASN A 46 7.40 12.86 -6.94
N ASN A 47 7.52 12.50 -5.65
CA ASN A 47 8.49 13.07 -4.72
C ASN A 47 8.41 14.61 -4.63
N VAL A 48 7.23 15.16 -4.90
CA VAL A 48 6.97 16.59 -4.71
C VAL A 48 6.89 16.83 -3.21
N ALA A 49 7.86 17.56 -2.68
CA ALA A 49 7.98 17.84 -1.27
C ALA A 49 7.44 19.22 -0.92
N PHE A 50 6.68 19.31 0.15
CA PHE A 50 6.24 20.54 0.79
C PHE A 50 6.81 20.62 2.22
N SER A 51 7.00 21.83 2.73
CA SER A 51 7.52 22.06 4.08
C SER A 51 6.41 22.51 5.01
N ILE A 52 6.23 21.79 6.11
CA ILE A 52 5.21 22.09 7.12
C ILE A 52 5.90 22.52 8.41
N SER A 53 5.44 23.62 9.00
CA SER A 53 6.00 24.18 10.24
C SER A 53 4.96 24.31 11.36
N GLU A 54 3.72 23.85 11.12
CA GLU A 54 2.61 23.98 12.05
C GLU A 54 1.98 22.61 12.32
N ARG A 55 1.63 22.38 13.58
CA ARG A 55 0.79 21.25 14.00
C ARG A 55 -0.29 21.69 14.97
N VAL A 56 -1.36 20.91 15.05
CA VAL A 56 -2.43 21.09 16.02
C VAL A 56 -2.79 19.76 16.67
N THR A 57 -3.34 19.81 17.87
CA THR A 57 -3.91 18.64 18.54
C THR A 57 -5.40 18.89 18.74
N LEU A 58 -6.24 17.98 18.25
CA LEU A 58 -7.69 18.12 18.28
C LEU A 58 -8.36 16.80 18.65
N GLY A 59 -9.51 16.90 19.32
CA GLY A 59 -10.36 15.75 19.63
C GLY A 59 -11.34 15.46 18.50
N ILE A 60 -11.38 14.21 18.05
CA ILE A 60 -12.39 13.67 17.15
C ILE A 60 -13.34 12.75 17.92
N GLU A 61 -14.58 12.63 17.46
CA GLU A 61 -15.57 11.73 18.02
C GLU A 61 -16.46 11.16 16.93
N SER A 62 -16.97 9.95 17.17
CA SER A 62 -17.94 9.33 16.29
C SER A 62 -19.30 9.99 16.44
N ARG A 63 -20.02 10.09 15.31
CA ARG A 63 -21.39 10.61 15.27
C ARG A 63 -22.42 9.59 15.75
N ASN A 64 -22.09 8.31 15.65
CA ASN A 64 -23.02 7.19 15.77
C ASN A 64 -22.53 6.10 16.75
N LYS A 65 -21.29 6.20 17.24
CA LYS A 65 -20.71 5.26 18.22
C LYS A 65 -20.19 6.01 19.43
N ASN A 66 -20.05 5.29 20.55
CA ASN A 66 -19.37 5.81 21.73
C ASN A 66 -17.84 5.71 21.55
N PHE A 67 -17.30 6.55 20.67
CA PHE A 67 -15.86 6.63 20.40
C PHE A 67 -15.41 8.08 20.34
N SER A 68 -14.34 8.40 21.05
CA SER A 68 -13.62 9.67 20.94
C SER A 68 -12.14 9.45 21.21
N THR A 69 -11.29 10.24 20.54
CA THR A 69 -9.85 10.23 20.74
C THR A 69 -9.24 11.58 20.38
N MET A 70 -8.03 11.83 20.86
CA MET A 70 -7.22 12.97 20.47
C MET A 70 -6.27 12.58 19.35
N ILE A 71 -6.18 13.40 18.30
CA ILE A 71 -5.22 13.23 17.21
C ILE A 71 -4.32 14.46 17.12
N THR A 72 -3.09 14.24 16.66
CA THR A 72 -2.16 15.32 16.33
C THR A 72 -2.01 15.38 14.83
N CYS A 73 -2.26 16.55 14.24
CA CYS A 73 -2.26 16.74 12.81
C CYS A 73 -1.26 17.81 12.39
N LEU A 74 -0.58 17.55 11.28
CA LEU A 74 0.21 18.55 10.56
C LEU A 74 -0.74 19.45 9.76
N VAL A 75 -0.49 20.76 9.76
CA VAL A 75 -1.36 21.71 9.05
C VAL A 75 -0.92 21.82 7.59
N VAL A 76 -1.88 21.65 6.67
CA VAL A 76 -1.68 21.81 5.23
C VAL A 76 -2.71 22.76 4.63
N PRO A 77 -2.42 23.46 3.52
CA PRO A 77 -3.41 24.31 2.87
C PRO A 77 -4.66 23.52 2.42
N LYS A 78 -4.46 22.31 1.92
CA LYS A 78 -5.49 21.41 1.40
C LYS A 78 -5.00 19.96 1.47
N VAL A 79 -5.90 19.01 1.75
CA VAL A 79 -5.60 17.57 1.78
C VAL A 79 -5.66 16.98 0.37
N THR A 80 -6.79 17.17 -0.31
CA THR A 80 -7.06 16.63 -1.66
C THR A 80 -8.16 17.45 -2.32
N GLY A 81 -8.50 17.16 -3.58
CA GLY A 81 -9.65 17.75 -4.26
C GLY A 81 -11.00 17.41 -3.60
N THR A 82 -12.09 17.85 -4.21
CA THR A 82 -13.43 17.49 -3.74
C THR A 82 -13.65 15.99 -3.86
N LEU A 83 -14.07 15.33 -2.79
CA LEU A 83 -14.40 13.91 -2.81
C LEU A 83 -15.87 13.67 -2.46
N PRO A 84 -16.56 12.80 -3.23
CA PRO A 84 -16.16 12.27 -4.53
C PRO A 84 -16.04 13.40 -5.58
N ASN A 85 -15.26 13.17 -6.65
CA ASN A 85 -15.10 14.16 -7.74
C ASN A 85 -16.39 14.39 -8.54
N SER A 86 -17.33 13.46 -8.46
CA SER A 86 -18.68 13.55 -9.01
C SER A 86 -19.67 12.88 -8.05
N PRO A 87 -20.95 13.28 -8.03
CA PRO A 87 -21.95 12.64 -7.19
C PRO A 87 -22.04 11.14 -7.45
N VAL A 88 -22.17 10.35 -6.38
CA VAL A 88 -22.35 8.90 -6.46
C VAL A 88 -23.85 8.57 -6.41
N ASN A 89 -24.33 7.73 -7.33
CA ASN A 89 -25.69 7.21 -7.25
C ASN A 89 -25.80 6.16 -6.14
N ILE A 90 -26.36 6.55 -4.99
CA ILE A 90 -26.51 5.64 -3.85
C ILE A 90 -27.59 4.58 -4.04
N LEU A 91 -28.54 4.81 -4.96
CA LEU A 91 -29.61 3.86 -5.24
C LEU A 91 -29.08 2.58 -5.91
N GLU A 92 -27.96 2.68 -6.62
CA GLU A 92 -27.29 1.54 -7.26
C GLU A 92 -26.41 0.71 -6.31
N LEU A 93 -26.14 1.24 -5.11
CA LEU A 93 -25.26 0.58 -4.14
C LEU A 93 -25.96 -0.51 -3.33
N ASP A 94 -27.30 -0.57 -3.34
CA ASP A 94 -28.10 -1.54 -2.58
C ASP A 94 -27.60 -1.71 -1.12
N LEU A 95 -27.40 -0.59 -0.42
CA LEU A 95 -26.83 -0.62 0.93
C LEU A 95 -27.70 -1.46 1.88
N PRO A 96 -27.11 -2.36 2.68
CA PRO A 96 -27.88 -3.15 3.64
C PRO A 96 -28.68 -2.26 4.60
N PRO A 97 -29.91 -2.68 4.98
CA PRO A 97 -30.67 -1.94 5.96
C PRO A 97 -29.92 -1.90 7.31
N ASN A 98 -30.10 -0.81 8.07
CA ASN A 98 -29.54 -0.61 9.41
C ASN A 98 -28.00 -0.47 9.48
N ILE A 99 -27.33 -0.04 8.41
CA ILE A 99 -25.94 0.40 8.50
C ILE A 99 -25.88 1.88 8.87
N GLU A 100 -25.02 2.22 9.82
CA GLU A 100 -24.70 3.61 10.17
C GLU A 100 -23.37 4.00 9.54
N LEU A 101 -23.43 4.76 8.46
CA LEU A 101 -22.25 5.25 7.75
C LEU A 101 -21.50 6.29 8.60
N ALA A 102 -20.18 6.29 8.50
CA ALA A 102 -19.35 7.30 9.15
C ALA A 102 -19.58 8.71 8.55
N ASP A 103 -19.76 8.77 7.23
CA ASP A 103 -20.20 9.96 6.52
C ASP A 103 -21.53 9.68 5.80
N PRO A 104 -22.67 10.10 6.36
CA PRO A 104 -23.98 9.97 5.72
C PRO A 104 -24.08 10.66 4.36
N TYR A 105 -23.19 11.61 4.07
CA TYR A 105 -23.16 12.40 2.84
C TYR A 105 -21.98 12.04 1.93
N PHE A 106 -21.37 10.87 2.09
CA PHE A 106 -20.20 10.43 1.31
C PHE A 106 -20.43 10.47 -0.22
N TYR A 107 -21.69 10.51 -0.66
CA TYR A 107 -22.08 10.53 -2.07
C TYR A 107 -22.09 11.94 -2.68
N CYS A 108 -22.11 12.98 -1.85
CA CYS A 108 -22.06 14.38 -2.28
C CYS A 108 -20.61 14.87 -2.38
N PRO A 109 -20.17 15.45 -3.51
CA PRO A 109 -18.88 16.11 -3.59
C PRO A 109 -18.71 17.17 -2.51
N ALA A 110 -17.66 17.07 -1.70
CA ALA A 110 -17.27 18.12 -0.75
C ALA A 110 -15.76 18.09 -0.49
N GLU A 111 -15.27 19.18 0.09
CA GLU A 111 -13.89 19.28 0.55
C GLU A 111 -13.63 18.33 1.73
N VAL A 112 -12.37 17.90 1.86
CA VAL A 112 -11.90 17.05 2.97
C VAL A 112 -11.15 17.93 3.97
N ASP A 113 -11.57 17.89 5.23
CA ASP A 113 -10.98 18.71 6.29
C ASP A 113 -9.78 18.02 6.96
N LEU A 114 -9.81 16.69 7.04
CA LEU A 114 -8.82 15.86 7.73
C LEU A 114 -8.33 14.70 6.85
N LEU A 115 -7.04 14.40 6.90
CA LEU A 115 -6.49 13.10 6.51
C LEU A 115 -6.06 12.37 7.77
N LEU A 116 -6.60 11.17 7.99
CA LEU A 116 -6.25 10.30 9.11
C LEU A 116 -5.27 9.25 8.60
N GLY A 117 -4.02 9.36 9.05
CA GLY A 117 -2.91 8.53 8.60
C GLY A 117 -2.76 7.22 9.36
N ALA A 118 -1.67 6.51 9.08
CA ALA A 118 -1.26 5.27 9.73
C ALA A 118 -1.06 5.39 11.25
N ASP A 119 -0.87 6.61 11.76
CA ASP A 119 -0.77 6.95 13.18
C ASP A 119 -2.06 6.68 13.97
N ILE A 120 -3.23 6.69 13.32
CA ILE A 120 -4.52 6.39 13.95
C ILE A 120 -5.34 5.33 13.20
N PHE A 121 -4.94 4.99 11.96
CA PHE A 121 -5.68 4.10 11.07
C PHE A 121 -6.11 2.79 11.72
N TRP A 122 -5.17 2.11 12.38
CA TRP A 122 -5.40 0.77 12.94
C TRP A 122 -6.28 0.78 14.19
N ASP A 123 -6.36 1.90 14.89
CA ASP A 123 -7.26 2.08 16.03
C ASP A 123 -8.72 2.29 15.56
N LEU A 124 -8.88 2.84 14.35
CA LEU A 124 -10.19 3.13 13.78
C LEU A 124 -10.79 1.94 13.02
N VAL A 125 -9.98 1.21 12.24
CA VAL A 125 -10.48 0.14 11.37
C VAL A 125 -10.90 -1.08 12.18
N GLY A 126 -12.14 -1.53 11.96
CA GLY A 126 -12.69 -2.75 12.55
C GLY A 126 -12.39 -4.01 11.73
N PHE A 127 -12.93 -5.14 12.18
CA PHE A 127 -12.66 -6.45 11.56
C PHE A 127 -13.74 -6.88 10.56
N LYS A 128 -14.94 -6.29 10.60
CA LYS A 128 -16.05 -6.70 9.74
C LYS A 128 -16.01 -5.98 8.39
N ARG A 129 -16.34 -6.74 7.34
CA ARG A 129 -16.51 -6.27 5.97
C ARG A 129 -17.82 -6.77 5.39
N ILE A 130 -18.42 -5.97 4.52
CA ILE A 130 -19.58 -6.35 3.72
C ILE A 130 -19.28 -6.02 2.26
N THR A 131 -19.19 -7.04 1.41
CA THR A 131 -19.06 -6.88 -0.04
C THR A 131 -20.45 -6.65 -0.64
N LEU A 132 -20.64 -5.57 -1.40
CA LEU A 132 -21.93 -5.22 -2.01
C LEU A 132 -22.20 -5.97 -3.32
N GLY A 133 -21.26 -6.81 -3.77
CA GLY A 133 -21.27 -7.58 -5.01
C GLY A 133 -19.91 -7.54 -5.70
N VAL A 134 -19.74 -8.32 -6.77
CA VAL A 134 -18.52 -8.32 -7.58
C VAL A 134 -18.41 -6.99 -8.34
N GLY A 135 -17.25 -6.33 -8.29
CA GLY A 135 -17.03 -5.03 -8.93
C GLY A 135 -17.77 -3.89 -8.24
N ARG A 136 -18.28 -4.12 -7.02
CA ARG A 136 -18.98 -3.12 -6.20
C ARG A 136 -18.14 -2.77 -4.97
N PRO A 137 -18.37 -1.59 -4.37
CA PRO A 137 -17.68 -1.17 -3.16
C PRO A 137 -17.81 -2.19 -2.01
N VAL A 138 -16.78 -2.23 -1.16
CA VAL A 138 -16.78 -2.96 0.10
C VAL A 138 -17.02 -1.97 1.23
N LEU A 139 -17.95 -2.31 2.12
CA LEU A 139 -18.13 -1.60 3.38
C LEU A 139 -17.21 -2.18 4.43
N GLN A 140 -16.50 -1.31 5.14
CA GLN A 140 -15.57 -1.66 6.20
C GLN A 140 -16.05 -1.05 7.51
N GLU A 141 -16.22 -1.88 8.54
CA GLU A 141 -16.55 -1.38 9.87
C GLU A 141 -15.40 -0.54 10.40
N SER A 142 -15.72 0.55 11.10
CA SER A 142 -14.77 1.35 11.86
C SER A 142 -15.37 1.86 13.17
N GLN A 143 -14.55 2.45 14.04
CA GLN A 143 -14.98 3.15 15.25
C GLN A 143 -15.83 4.40 14.96
N LEU A 144 -15.76 4.94 13.73
CA LEU A 144 -16.52 6.13 13.30
C LEU A 144 -17.82 5.79 12.55
N GLY A 145 -18.10 4.50 12.33
CA GLY A 145 -19.22 4.02 11.50
C GLY A 145 -18.73 3.16 10.33
N TRP A 146 -19.62 2.80 9.41
CA TRP A 146 -19.26 2.06 8.21
C TRP A 146 -18.61 2.98 7.17
N LEU A 147 -17.44 2.58 6.69
CA LEU A 147 -16.66 3.26 5.67
C LEU A 147 -16.91 2.60 4.31
N LYS A 148 -16.98 3.39 3.25
CA LYS A 148 -17.04 2.89 1.88
C LYS A 148 -15.62 2.81 1.31
N PHE A 149 -15.19 1.61 0.92
CA PHE A 149 -14.00 1.39 0.10
C PHE A 149 -14.44 0.97 -1.30
N TRP A 150 -13.82 1.54 -2.33
CA TRP A 150 -13.93 0.97 -3.67
C TRP A 150 -13.19 -0.36 -3.66
N GLU A 151 -13.73 -1.39 -4.31
CA GLU A 151 -12.88 -2.48 -4.74
C GLU A 151 -11.80 -1.83 -5.63
N ILE A 152 -10.53 -2.23 -5.49
CA ILE A 152 -9.52 -1.81 -6.45
C ILE A 152 -9.98 -2.43 -7.76
N GLU A 153 -10.72 -1.67 -8.56
CA GLU A 153 -10.90 -1.98 -9.96
C GLU A 153 -9.47 -2.07 -10.49
N GLU A 154 -9.03 -3.27 -10.88
CA GLU A 154 -7.95 -3.39 -11.84
C GLU A 154 -8.31 -2.39 -12.92
N LEU A 155 -7.51 -1.32 -13.05
CA LEU A 155 -7.86 -0.22 -13.92
C LEU A 155 -8.25 -0.86 -15.25
N ASN A 156 -9.51 -0.73 -15.66
CA ASN A 156 -9.98 -1.10 -16.99
C ASN A 156 -9.38 -0.14 -18.04
N LEU A 157 -8.09 0.23 -17.89
CA LEU A 157 -7.23 0.52 -19.00
C LEU A 157 -7.50 -0.62 -19.97
N LYS A 158 -7.91 -0.30 -21.19
CA LYS A 158 -8.00 -1.29 -22.25
C LYS A 158 -6.63 -1.96 -22.32
N ILE A 159 -6.50 -3.12 -21.69
CA ILE A 159 -5.31 -3.95 -21.79
C ILE A 159 -5.35 -4.35 -23.25
N ASN A 160 -4.56 -3.66 -24.06
CA ASN A 160 -4.24 -4.13 -25.40
C ASN A 160 -3.86 -5.59 -25.19
N ILE A 161 -4.62 -6.48 -25.81
CA ILE A 161 -4.48 -7.93 -25.72
C ILE A 161 -2.99 -8.22 -25.59
N GLY A 162 -2.57 -8.67 -24.39
CA GLY A 162 -1.19 -8.54 -23.95
C GLY A 162 -0.21 -9.01 -25.01
N THR A 163 0.96 -8.37 -25.08
CA THR A 163 1.98 -8.75 -26.06
C THR A 163 2.25 -10.26 -25.97
N PRO A 164 2.76 -10.91 -27.03
CA PRO A 164 3.10 -12.33 -26.96
C PRO A 164 3.97 -12.67 -25.74
N GLU A 165 4.88 -11.77 -25.35
CA GLU A 165 5.69 -11.92 -24.14
C GLU A 165 4.86 -11.89 -22.85
N GLU A 166 3.87 -10.99 -22.73
CA GLU A 166 3.00 -10.90 -21.55
C GLU A 166 2.17 -12.18 -21.39
N ARG A 167 1.63 -12.74 -22.49
CA ARG A 167 0.88 -14.00 -22.43
C ARG A 167 1.76 -15.20 -22.09
N LEU A 168 3.01 -15.19 -22.56
CA LEU A 168 4.00 -16.20 -22.21
C LEU A 168 4.34 -16.14 -20.71
N CYS A 169 4.55 -14.94 -20.17
CA CYS A 169 4.78 -14.71 -18.74
C CYS A 169 3.60 -15.18 -17.88
N GLU A 170 2.37 -14.84 -18.27
CA GLU A 170 1.14 -15.26 -17.60
C GLU A 170 1.03 -16.80 -17.57
N SER A 171 1.17 -17.45 -18.73
CA SER A 171 1.11 -18.91 -18.85
C SER A 171 2.22 -19.58 -18.03
N HIS A 172 3.45 -19.04 -18.11
CA HIS A 172 4.57 -19.54 -17.34
C HIS A 172 4.35 -19.41 -15.83
N PHE A 173 3.78 -18.30 -15.36
CA PHE A 173 3.44 -18.11 -13.95
C PHE A 173 2.39 -19.15 -13.50
N GLN A 174 1.31 -19.31 -14.24
CA GLN A 174 0.23 -20.25 -13.91
C GLN A 174 0.72 -21.70 -13.85
N GLU A 175 1.62 -22.09 -14.76
CA GLU A 175 2.16 -23.46 -14.81
C GLU A 175 3.23 -23.74 -13.74
N ASN A 176 4.01 -22.72 -13.36
CA ASN A 176 5.25 -22.91 -12.62
C ASN A 176 5.26 -22.28 -11.22
N VAL A 177 4.20 -21.58 -10.80
CA VAL A 177 4.06 -21.08 -9.44
C VAL A 177 3.22 -22.03 -8.61
N LYS A 178 3.81 -22.54 -7.53
CA LYS A 178 3.14 -23.46 -6.59
C LYS A 178 3.43 -23.05 -5.15
N ARG A 179 2.43 -23.18 -4.29
CA ARG A 179 2.60 -23.00 -2.85
C ARG A 179 2.99 -24.33 -2.21
N LEU A 180 4.10 -24.33 -1.47
CA LEU A 180 4.61 -25.49 -0.75
C LEU A 180 3.87 -25.68 0.57
N SER A 181 3.96 -26.88 1.15
CA SER A 181 3.33 -27.24 2.43
C SER A 181 3.80 -26.40 3.62
N ASN A 182 5.01 -25.81 3.54
CA ASN A 182 5.54 -24.89 4.54
C ASN A 182 5.09 -23.42 4.35
N GLY A 183 4.15 -23.17 3.42
CA GLY A 183 3.60 -21.85 3.15
C GLY A 183 4.42 -20.97 2.21
N ARG A 184 5.64 -21.38 1.83
CA ARG A 184 6.49 -20.66 0.85
C ARG A 184 6.03 -20.92 -0.59
N PHE A 185 6.41 -20.03 -1.51
CA PHE A 185 6.17 -20.22 -2.94
C PHE A 185 7.40 -20.82 -3.62
N SER A 186 7.17 -21.76 -4.54
CA SER A 186 8.12 -22.21 -5.54
C SER A 186 7.75 -21.55 -6.86
N VAL A 187 8.70 -20.83 -7.45
CA VAL A 187 8.52 -20.05 -8.68
C VAL A 187 9.65 -20.42 -9.62
N LYS A 188 9.33 -20.73 -10.87
CA LYS A 188 10.33 -20.83 -11.94
C LYS A 188 10.55 -19.42 -12.51
N MET A 189 11.79 -19.08 -12.83
CA MET A 189 12.11 -17.81 -13.48
C MET A 189 11.79 -17.91 -14.98
N PRO A 190 10.97 -17.00 -15.55
CA PRO A 190 10.80 -16.91 -16.99
C PRO A 190 12.09 -16.39 -17.62
N LEU A 191 12.61 -17.13 -18.60
CA LEU A 191 13.78 -16.71 -19.37
C LEU A 191 13.27 -16.13 -20.69
N LYS A 192 13.81 -14.98 -21.10
CA LYS A 192 13.41 -14.28 -22.35
C LYS A 192 13.69 -15.11 -23.61
N GLU A 193 14.69 -15.97 -23.53
CA GLU A 193 15.14 -16.84 -24.62
C GLU A 193 15.18 -18.28 -24.10
N ILE A 194 14.95 -19.24 -24.99
CA ILE A 194 15.12 -20.66 -24.67
C ILE A 194 16.59 -20.86 -24.30
N PRO A 195 16.91 -21.36 -23.10
CA PRO A 195 18.30 -21.43 -22.62
C PRO A 195 19.21 -22.21 -23.56
N GLU A 196 18.69 -23.26 -24.19
CA GLU A 196 19.44 -24.06 -25.17
C GLU A 196 19.86 -23.25 -26.40
N GLU A 197 19.11 -22.23 -26.79
CA GLU A 197 19.41 -21.37 -27.94
C GLU A 197 20.30 -20.17 -27.55
N ALA A 198 20.11 -19.63 -26.35
CA ALA A 198 20.81 -18.43 -25.86
C ALA A 198 22.22 -18.71 -25.31
N LEU A 199 22.42 -19.90 -24.71
CA LEU A 199 23.65 -20.19 -23.96
C LEU A 199 24.85 -20.58 -24.83
N GLY A 200 24.66 -20.85 -26.12
CA GLY A 200 25.73 -21.19 -27.08
C GLY A 200 26.75 -22.21 -26.56
N ASP A 201 28.03 -22.05 -26.90
CA ASP A 201 29.15 -22.93 -26.48
C ASP A 201 29.60 -22.75 -25.02
N SER A 202 28.76 -22.20 -24.13
CA SER A 202 29.09 -21.99 -22.71
C SER A 202 29.55 -23.26 -22.01
N PHE A 203 29.02 -24.43 -22.39
CA PHE A 203 29.45 -25.73 -21.89
C PHE A 203 30.93 -26.01 -22.15
N TYR A 204 31.41 -25.74 -23.37
CA TYR A 204 32.81 -25.96 -23.74
C TYR A 204 33.74 -25.06 -22.90
N LEU A 205 33.37 -23.79 -22.74
CA LEU A 205 34.15 -22.83 -21.95
C LEU A 205 34.13 -23.19 -20.45
N ALA A 206 32.97 -23.59 -19.91
CA ALA A 206 32.82 -24.04 -18.53
C ALA A 206 33.65 -25.30 -18.26
N LYS A 207 33.60 -26.28 -19.17
CA LYS A 207 34.42 -27.51 -19.09
C LYS A 207 35.91 -27.21 -19.10
N LYS A 208 36.36 -26.30 -19.98
CA LYS A 208 37.77 -25.89 -20.03
C LYS A 208 38.20 -25.20 -18.73
N ARG A 209 37.37 -24.31 -18.17
CA ARG A 209 37.63 -23.65 -16.89
C ARG A 209 37.67 -24.65 -15.73
N PHE A 210 36.75 -25.61 -15.70
CA PHE A 210 36.71 -26.67 -14.71
C PHE A 210 37.99 -27.52 -14.73
N LEU A 211 38.42 -27.98 -15.91
CA LEU A 211 39.66 -28.77 -16.05
C LEU A 211 40.91 -27.94 -15.69
N SER A 212 40.92 -26.65 -16.01
CA SER A 212 42.00 -25.75 -15.61
C SER A 212 42.07 -25.60 -14.08
N LEU A 213 40.92 -25.51 -13.41
CA LEU A 213 40.83 -25.44 -11.95
C LEU A 213 41.31 -26.76 -11.33
N GLU A 214 40.81 -27.90 -11.79
CA GLU A 214 41.24 -29.25 -11.37
C GLU A 214 42.76 -29.39 -11.43
N ASN A 215 43.37 -29.03 -12.57
CA ASN A 215 44.82 -29.09 -12.74
C ASN A 215 45.56 -28.15 -11.77
N LYS A 216 45.02 -26.96 -11.49
CA LYS A 216 45.61 -26.01 -10.54
C LYS A 216 45.55 -26.53 -9.11
N LEU A 217 44.41 -27.11 -8.71
CA LEU A 217 44.22 -27.68 -7.38
C LEU A 217 45.10 -28.93 -7.18
N ASN A 218 45.25 -29.77 -8.21
CA ASN A 218 46.15 -30.93 -8.14
C ASN A 218 47.63 -30.55 -8.03
N LYS A 219 48.04 -29.40 -8.62
CA LYS A 219 49.41 -28.88 -8.49
C LYS A 219 49.68 -28.19 -7.16
N ASN A 220 48.65 -27.72 -6.44
CA ASN A 220 48.81 -27.04 -5.16
C ASN A 220 47.86 -27.65 -4.10
N PRO A 221 48.35 -28.62 -3.31
CA PRO A 221 47.54 -29.33 -2.31
C PRO A 221 46.92 -28.41 -1.25
N ASN A 222 47.64 -27.37 -0.83
CA ASN A 222 47.15 -26.43 0.19
C ASN A 222 45.95 -25.61 -0.34
N LEU A 223 46.04 -25.14 -1.59
CA LEU A 223 44.93 -24.43 -2.24
C LEU A 223 43.72 -25.36 -2.46
N LYS A 224 43.96 -26.65 -2.75
CA LYS A 224 42.91 -27.66 -2.89
C LYS A 224 42.12 -27.84 -1.60
N GLU A 225 42.80 -27.93 -0.47
CA GLU A 225 42.19 -28.05 0.84
C GLU A 225 41.33 -26.83 1.19
N GLN A 226 41.87 -25.62 0.97
CA GLN A 226 41.12 -24.37 1.19
C GLN A 226 39.86 -24.28 0.32
N TYR A 227 39.97 -24.63 -0.96
CA TYR A 227 38.83 -24.64 -1.88
C TYR A 227 37.76 -25.65 -1.44
N PHE A 228 38.16 -26.85 -1.01
CA PHE A 228 37.23 -27.88 -0.52
C PHE A 228 36.48 -27.42 0.73
N ASN A 229 37.19 -26.83 1.69
CA ASN A 229 36.59 -26.33 2.92
C ASN A 229 35.56 -25.23 2.64
N PHE A 230 35.89 -24.29 1.74
CA PHE A 230 34.96 -23.23 1.32
C PHE A 230 33.69 -23.78 0.66
N ILE A 231 33.81 -24.74 -0.28
CA ILE A 231 32.64 -25.31 -0.96
C ILE A 231 31.76 -26.09 0.04
N LYS A 232 32.38 -26.76 1.01
CA LYS A 232 31.67 -27.47 2.07
C LYS A 232 30.88 -26.50 2.96
N GLU A 233 31.52 -25.42 3.41
CA GLU A 233 30.87 -24.34 4.16
C GLU A 233 29.70 -23.74 3.38
N TYR A 234 29.89 -23.43 2.09
CA TYR A 234 28.84 -22.85 1.25
C TYR A 234 27.63 -23.76 1.06
N ARG A 235 27.83 -25.09 1.02
CA ARG A 235 26.74 -26.07 0.90
C ARG A 235 25.89 -26.17 2.16
N ASP A 236 26.50 -25.93 3.32
CA ASP A 236 25.89 -26.11 4.63
C ASP A 236 25.18 -24.82 5.14
N LEU A 237 25.22 -23.72 4.34
CA LEU A 237 24.45 -22.47 4.52
C LEU A 237 23.01 -22.59 4.00
#